data_AF-A0A6G1BWK2-F1
#
_entry.id   AF-A0A6G1BWK2-F1
#
_cell.length_a   1.000
_cell.length_b   1.000
_cell.length_c   1.000
_cell.angle_alpha   90.00
_cell.angle_beta   90.00
_cell.angle_gamma   90.00
#
_symmetry.space_group_name_H-M   'P 1'
#
loop_
_entity.id
_entity.type
_entity.pdbx_description
1 polymer ?
#
loop_
_entity_poly.entity_id
_entity_poly.type
_entity_poly.pdbx_seq_one_letter_code
_entity_poly.pdbx_strand_id
1 'polypeptide(L)'
;MEPSIFSSFLHFINTDSLPDTLDQDYMALQHLMVAADRYGLDRLVLIGEDRLCRSIDVQTVATTLALAEQHQRELLKNACLGFMVSRDVLGAVAKTDGFKHLLMTCPSIMADILDKVASVMKQ
;
A
#
# COMPACT_ATOMS: atom_id res chain seq x y z
N MET A 1 15.57 4.78 9.09
CA MET A 1 15.63 4.94 7.63
C MET A 1 16.92 4.29 7.17
N GLU A 2 16.84 3.26 6.32
CA GLU A 2 18.02 2.51 5.87
C GLU A 2 18.90 3.31 4.91
N PRO A 3 20.21 3.01 4.83
CA PRO A 3 21.13 3.72 3.94
C PRO A 3 20.76 3.65 2.45
N SER A 4 20.26 2.49 1.99
CA SER A 4 19.80 2.28 0.61
C SER A 4 18.59 3.16 0.25
N ILE A 5 17.62 3.24 1.17
CA ILE A 5 16.43 4.10 1.04
C ILE A 5 16.83 5.57 1.05
N PHE A 6 17.75 5.97 1.93
CA PHE A 6 18.26 7.34 1.97
C PHE A 6 19.03 7.73 0.71
N SER A 7 19.83 6.82 0.16
CA SER A 7 20.50 7.04 -1.12
C SER A 7 19.49 7.27 -2.25
N SER A 8 18.46 6.41 -2.35
CA SER A 8 17.39 6.54 -3.34
C SER A 8 16.58 7.83 -3.17
N PHE A 9 16.34 8.22 -1.91
CA PHE A 9 15.66 9.45 -1.54
C PHE A 9 16.44 10.70 -1.98
N LEU A 10 17.75 10.74 -1.71
CA LEU A 10 18.63 11.83 -2.17
C LEU A 10 18.75 11.85 -3.70
N HIS A 11 18.81 10.68 -4.34
CA HIS A 11 18.84 10.59 -5.80
C HIS A 11 17.60 11.26 -6.41
N PHE A 12 16.42 10.97 -5.87
CA PHE A 12 15.18 11.60 -6.31
C PHE A 12 15.21 13.12 -6.12
N ILE A 13 15.65 13.63 -4.96
CA ILE A 13 15.73 15.08 -4.72
C ILE A 13 16.63 15.79 -5.75
N ASN A 14 17.72 15.15 -6.17
CA ASN A 14 18.68 15.76 -7.09
C ASN A 14 18.33 15.58 -8.56
N THR A 15 17.59 14.53 -8.93
CA THR A 15 17.38 14.14 -10.34
C THR A 15 15.90 14.04 -10.74
N ASP A 16 14.99 14.18 -9.78
CA ASP A 16 13.54 13.98 -9.93
C ASP A 16 13.16 12.59 -10.49
N SER A 17 14.05 11.61 -10.33
CA SER A 17 13.93 10.26 -10.87
C SER A 17 14.29 9.17 -9.85
N LEU A 18 13.63 8.02 -9.96
CA LEU A 18 13.89 6.83 -9.14
C LEU A 18 14.62 5.76 -9.96
N PRO A 19 15.57 5.02 -9.36
CA PRO A 19 16.19 3.88 -10.03
C PRO A 19 15.17 2.76 -10.28
N ASP A 20 15.25 2.14 -11.46
CA ASP A 20 14.34 1.06 -11.90
C ASP A 20 14.41 -0.18 -10.99
N THR A 21 15.51 -0.37 -10.27
CA THR A 21 15.70 -1.48 -9.33
C THR A 21 14.70 -1.44 -8.16
N LEU A 22 14.09 -0.29 -7.87
CA LEU A 22 13.08 -0.16 -6.82
C LEU A 22 11.74 -0.81 -7.19
N ASP A 23 11.47 -1.05 -8.48
CA ASP A 23 10.22 -1.68 -8.90
C ASP A 23 10.13 -3.16 -8.52
N GLN A 24 11.27 -3.79 -8.25
CA GLN A 24 11.35 -5.21 -7.89
C GLN A 24 11.36 -5.43 -6.38
N ASP A 25 11.57 -4.38 -5.59
CA ASP A 25 11.67 -4.45 -4.14
C ASP A 25 10.51 -3.70 -3.50
N TYR A 26 9.42 -4.44 -3.29
CA TYR A 26 8.20 -3.94 -2.65
C TYR A 26 8.48 -3.34 -1.27
N MET A 27 9.37 -3.93 -0.47
CA MET A 27 9.70 -3.46 0.87
C MET A 27 10.48 -2.15 0.81
N ALA A 28 11.46 -2.05 -0.10
CA ALA A 28 12.18 -0.80 -0.32
C ALA A 28 11.26 0.31 -0.80
N LEU A 29 10.33 0.00 -1.71
CA LEU A 29 9.34 0.95 -2.21
C LEU A 29 8.43 1.47 -1.09
N GLN A 30 7.93 0.59 -0.21
CA GLN A 30 7.16 0.99 0.97
C GLN A 30 7.96 1.92 1.89
N HIS A 31 9.20 1.54 2.23
CA HIS A 31 10.04 2.36 3.11
C HIS A 31 10.38 3.72 2.51
N LEU A 32 10.58 3.78 1.19
CA LEU A 32 10.82 5.02 0.47
C LEU A 32 9.59 5.92 0.47
N MET A 33 8.39 5.35 0.23
CA MET A 33 7.14 6.11 0.28
C MET A 33 6.87 6.67 1.69
N VAL A 34 7.11 5.88 2.74
CA VAL A 34 7.01 6.33 4.14
C VAL A 34 7.99 7.46 4.45
N ALA A 35 9.21 7.38 3.94
CA ALA A 35 10.17 8.46 4.07
C ALA A 35 9.68 9.72 3.34
N ALA A 36 9.21 9.58 2.10
CA ALA A 36 8.68 10.68 1.30
C ALA A 36 7.51 11.38 1.96
N ASP A 37 6.57 10.63 2.53
CA ASP A 37 5.45 11.15 3.29
C ASP A 37 5.92 11.95 4.50
N ARG A 38 6.87 11.40 5.28
CA ARG A 38 7.44 12.06 6.45
C ARG A 38 8.17 13.37 6.13
N TYR A 39 8.79 13.47 4.95
CA TYR A 39 9.57 14.64 4.53
C TYR A 39 8.80 15.58 3.58
N GLY A 40 7.53 15.31 3.30
CA GLY A 40 6.68 16.16 2.45
C GLY A 40 7.06 16.16 0.96
N LEU A 41 7.59 15.05 0.44
CA LEU A 41 7.87 14.89 -1.00
C LEU A 41 6.67 14.27 -1.73
N ASP A 42 5.60 15.05 -1.89
CA ASP A 42 4.31 14.57 -2.44
C ASP A 42 4.43 13.86 -3.79
N ARG A 43 5.29 14.36 -4.70
CA ARG A 43 5.52 13.72 -6.00
C ARG A 43 6.12 12.32 -5.86
N LEU A 44 7.05 12.13 -4.93
CA LEU A 44 7.65 10.82 -4.66
C LEU A 44 6.65 9.87 -4.00
N VAL A 45 5.79 10.41 -3.12
CA VAL A 45 4.69 9.62 -2.54
C VAL A 45 3.76 9.12 -3.63
N LEU A 46 3.34 9.99 -4.56
CA LEU A 46 2.44 9.61 -5.66
C LEU A 46 3.04 8.52 -6.56
N ILE A 47 4.34 8.61 -6.88
CA ILE A 47 5.04 7.57 -7.65
C ILE A 47 5.06 6.25 -6.88
N GLY A 48 5.32 6.31 -5.57
CA GLY A 48 5.28 5.14 -4.68
C GLY A 48 3.90 4.50 -4.65
N GLU A 49 2.84 5.30 -4.51
CA GLU A 49 1.46 4.83 -4.51
C GLU A 49 1.08 4.13 -5.81
N ASP A 50 1.41 4.69 -6.97
CA ASP A 50 1.12 4.08 -8.28
C ASP A 50 1.84 2.74 -8.45
N ARG A 51 3.12 2.67 -8.08
CA ARG A 51 3.92 1.43 -8.14
C ARG A 51 3.41 0.38 -7.16
N LEU A 52 3.03 0.77 -5.94
CA LEU A 52 2.43 -0.14 -4.96
C LEU A 52 1.06 -0.65 -5.42
N CYS A 53 0.22 0.20 -6.03
CA CYS A 53 -1.06 -0.24 -6.58
C CYS A 53 -0.91 -1.34 -7.63
N ARG A 54 0.14 -1.28 -8.46
CA ARG A 54 0.42 -2.28 -9.51
C ARG A 54 0.98 -3.60 -8.97
N SER A 55 1.51 -3.61 -7.75
CA SER A 55 2.12 -4.78 -7.10
C SER A 55 1.23 -5.42 -6.03
N ILE A 56 -0.05 -5.03 -5.97
CA ILE A 56 -1.03 -5.64 -5.06
C ILE A 56 -1.29 -7.09 -5.47
N ASP A 57 -1.08 -8.00 -4.52
CA ASP A 57 -1.43 -9.42 -4.61
C ASP A 57 -2.06 -9.91 -3.29
N VAL A 58 -2.43 -11.19 -3.23
CA VAL A 58 -3.10 -11.79 -2.05
C VAL A 58 -2.23 -11.73 -0.78
N GLN A 59 -0.91 -11.78 -0.90
CA GLN A 59 0.02 -11.72 0.22
C GLN A 59 0.35 -10.27 0.62
N THR A 60 0.45 -9.37 -0.36
CA THR A 60 0.87 -7.98 -0.14
C THR A 60 -0.30 -7.07 0.25
N VAL A 61 -1.53 -7.34 -0.22
CA VAL A 61 -2.69 -6.43 -0.05
C VAL A 61 -2.95 -6.05 1.41
N ALA A 62 -2.76 -6.96 2.36
CA ALA A 62 -2.96 -6.66 3.77
C ALA A 62 -1.93 -5.64 4.29
N THR A 63 -0.66 -5.79 3.88
CA THR A 63 0.41 -4.86 4.24
C THR A 63 0.24 -3.51 3.54
N THR A 64 -0.17 -3.51 2.26
CA THR A 64 -0.44 -2.30 1.49
C THR A 64 -1.61 -1.51 2.09
N LEU A 65 -2.67 -2.21 2.49
CA LEU A 65 -3.86 -1.61 3.07
C LEU A 65 -3.59 -1.04 4.47
N ALA A 66 -2.77 -1.72 5.29
CA ALA A 66 -2.29 -1.17 6.56
C ALA A 66 -1.53 0.14 6.36
N LEU A 67 -0.64 0.16 5.37
CA LEU A 67 0.17 1.33 5.04
C LEU A 67 -0.71 2.48 4.56
N ALA A 68 -1.70 2.19 3.72
CA ALA A 68 -2.64 3.18 3.21
C ALA A 68 -3.45 3.83 4.33
N GLU A 69 -3.94 3.04 5.28
CA GLU A 69 -4.67 3.55 6.44
C GLU A 69 -3.80 4.42 7.35
N GLN A 70 -2.59 3.95 7.66
CA GLN A 70 -1.67 4.66 8.56
C GLN A 70 -1.26 6.03 8.00
N HIS A 71 -1.11 6.14 6.67
CA HIS A 71 -0.65 7.35 5.99
C HIS A 71 -1.78 8.14 5.31
N GLN A 72 -3.05 7.77 5.54
CA GLN A 72 -4.23 8.42 4.96
C GLN A 72 -4.20 8.52 3.42
N ARG A 73 -3.71 7.45 2.79
CA ARG A 73 -3.52 7.35 1.34
C ARG A 73 -4.74 6.71 0.68
N GLU A 74 -5.74 7.55 0.41
CA GLU A 74 -7.05 7.13 -0.11
C GLU A 74 -7.00 6.40 -1.46
N LEU A 75 -6.08 6.75 -2.35
CA LEU A 75 -5.94 6.08 -3.65
C LEU A 75 -5.49 4.63 -3.46
N LEU A 76 -4.45 4.43 -2.66
CA LEU A 76 -3.92 3.11 -2.34
C LEU A 76 -4.95 2.26 -1.58
N LYS A 77 -5.65 2.86 -0.61
CA LYS A 77 -6.75 2.22 0.13
C LYS A 77 -7.85 1.72 -0.81
N ASN A 78 -8.31 2.56 -1.73
CA ASN A 78 -9.34 2.20 -2.69
C ASN A 78 -8.89 1.10 -3.67
N ALA A 79 -7.62 1.11 -4.10
CA ALA A 79 -7.06 0.06 -4.94
C ALA A 79 -7.03 -1.29 -4.22
N CYS A 80 -6.58 -1.33 -2.96
CA CYS A 80 -6.60 -2.53 -2.12
C CYS A 80 -8.03 -3.07 -1.90
N LEU A 81 -8.95 -2.18 -1.53
CA LEU A 81 -10.36 -2.55 -1.37
C LEU A 81 -10.98 -3.06 -2.67
N GLY A 82 -10.64 -2.44 -3.80
CA GLY A 82 -11.03 -2.86 -5.15
C GLY A 82 -10.52 -4.26 -5.51
N PHE A 83 -9.27 -4.57 -5.17
CA PHE A 83 -8.69 -5.90 -5.36
C PHE A 83 -9.43 -6.97 -4.54
N MET A 84 -9.85 -6.62 -3.33
CA MET A 84 -10.55 -7.51 -2.40
C MET A 84 -12.06 -7.68 -2.70
N VAL A 85 -12.60 -7.04 -3.73
CA VAL A 85 -14.04 -7.10 -4.07
C VAL A 85 -14.51 -8.52 -4.39
N SER A 86 -13.67 -9.35 -5.01
CA SER A 86 -14.04 -10.75 -5.30
C SER A 86 -14.07 -11.59 -4.04
N ARG A 87 -15.15 -12.38 -3.84
CA ARG A 87 -15.29 -13.30 -2.69
C ARG A 87 -14.14 -14.30 -2.60
N ASP A 88 -13.62 -14.75 -3.74
CA ASP A 88 -12.51 -15.71 -3.79
C ASP A 88 -11.21 -15.07 -3.30
N VAL A 89 -10.98 -13.80 -3.67
CA VAL A 89 -9.81 -13.03 -3.24
C VAL A 89 -9.92 -12.69 -1.77
N LEU A 90 -11.07 -12.18 -1.32
CA LEU A 90 -11.30 -11.87 0.10
C LEU A 90 -11.14 -13.12 0.98
N GLY A 91 -11.67 -14.26 0.55
CA GLY A 91 -11.53 -15.53 1.27
C GLY A 91 -10.08 -16.02 1.33
N ALA A 92 -9.28 -15.78 0.29
CA ALA A 92 -7.85 -16.10 0.29
C ALA A 92 -7.05 -15.14 1.20
N VAL A 93 -7.30 -13.84 1.09
CA VAL A 93 -6.66 -12.80 1.91
C VAL A 93 -6.98 -13.01 3.39
N ALA A 94 -8.23 -13.32 3.74
CA ALA A 94 -8.66 -13.56 5.11
C ALA A 94 -7.95 -14.74 5.81
N LYS A 95 -7.39 -15.68 5.05
CA LYS A 95 -6.61 -16.80 5.57
C LYS A 95 -5.15 -16.44 5.85
N THR A 96 -4.64 -15.35 5.27
CA THR A 96 -3.27 -14.90 5.47
C THR A 96 -3.07 -14.36 6.89
N ASP A 97 -1.88 -14.58 7.45
CA ASP A 97 -1.53 -14.00 8.74
C ASP A 97 -1.38 -12.48 8.66
N GLY A 98 -1.01 -11.96 7.48
CA GLY A 98 -0.97 -10.52 7.21
C GLY A 98 -2.33 -9.85 7.42
N PHE A 99 -3.43 -10.48 6.98
CA PHE A 99 -4.77 -9.95 7.20
C PHE A 99 -5.20 -9.98 8.67
N LYS A 100 -4.87 -11.05 9.40
CA LYS A 100 -5.13 -11.10 10.85
C LYS A 100 -4.38 -9.99 11.59
N HIS A 101 -3.11 -9.77 11.22
CA HIS A 101 -2.29 -8.70 11.79
C HIS A 101 -2.84 -7.30 11.45
N LEU A 102 -3.35 -7.11 10.22
CA LEU A 102 -4.01 -5.89 9.80
C LEU A 102 -5.21 -5.57 10.72
N LEU A 103 -6.10 -6.54 10.97
CA LEU A 103 -7.27 -6.32 11.82
C LEU A 103 -6.91 -6.00 13.28
N MET A 104 -5.78 -6.51 13.77
CA MET A 104 -5.27 -6.21 15.11
C MET A 104 -4.66 -4.80 15.20
N THR A 105 -4.02 -4.33 14.14
CA THR A 105 -3.32 -3.03 14.11
C THR A 105 -4.27 -1.88 13.74
N CYS A 106 -5.20 -2.13 12.82
CA CYS A 106 -6.12 -1.16 12.24
C CYS A 106 -7.56 -1.73 12.23
N PRO A 107 -8.25 -1.78 13.38
CA PRO A 107 -9.59 -2.38 13.45
C PRO A 107 -10.66 -1.61 12.67
N SER A 108 -10.45 -0.31 12.40
CA SER A 108 -11.36 0.54 11.60
C SER A 108 -11.57 -0.01 10.18
N ILE A 109 -10.55 -0.63 9.60
CA ILE A 109 -10.53 -1.04 8.20
C ILE A 109 -11.56 -2.12 7.88
N MET A 110 -12.02 -2.85 8.91
CA MET A 110 -13.06 -3.86 8.75
C MET A 110 -14.38 -3.23 8.31
N ALA A 111 -14.73 -2.04 8.81
CA ALA A 111 -15.92 -1.32 8.40
C ALA A 111 -15.84 -0.96 6.90
N ASP A 112 -14.69 -0.46 6.46
CA ASP A 112 -14.46 -0.08 5.05
C ASP A 112 -14.53 -1.28 4.11
N ILE A 113 -13.95 -2.42 4.52
CA ILE A 113 -14.03 -3.67 3.75
C ILE A 113 -15.48 -4.13 3.65
N LEU A 114 -16.23 -4.13 4.76
CA LEU A 114 -17.63 -4.53 4.79
C LEU A 114 -18.49 -3.62 3.92
N ASP A 115 -18.31 -2.31 4.02
CA ASP A 115 -19.03 -1.32 3.20
C ASP A 115 -18.72 -1.51 1.71
N LYS A 116 -17.44 -1.73 1.36
CA LYS A 116 -17.07 -2.00 -0.03
C LYS A 116 -17.71 -3.28 -0.55
N VAL A 117 -17.65 -4.37 0.20
CA VAL A 117 -18.26 -5.66 -0.18
C VAL A 117 -19.79 -5.54 -0.28
N ALA A 118 -20.43 -4.82 0.64
CA ALA A 118 -21.87 -4.57 0.62
C ALA A 118 -22.30 -3.73 -0.59
N SER A 119 -21.48 -2.76 -1.01
CA SER A 119 -21.76 -1.94 -2.19
C SER A 119 -21.76 -2.75 -3.49
N VAL A 120 -20.96 -3.82 -3.56
CA VAL A 120 -20.85 -4.68 -4.75
C VAL A 120 -21.96 -5.74 -4.79
N MET A 121 -22.43 -6.23 -3.63
CA MET A 121 -23.54 -7.20 -3.58
C MET A 121 -24.92 -6.59 -3.87
N LYS A 122 -25.04 -5.26 -3.94
CA LYS A 122 -26.29 -4.54 -4.29
C LYS A 122 -26.43 -4.28 -5.80
N GLN A 123 -25.43 -4.65 -6.60
CA GLN A 123 -25.44 -4.58 -8.07
C GLN A 123 -25.84 -5.92 -8.67
#